data_AF-A0A7U7HDW9-F1
#
_entry.id   AF-A0A7U7HDW9-F1
#
_cell.length_a   1.000
_cell.length_b   1.000
_cell.length_c   1.000
_cell.angle_alpha   90.00
_cell.angle_beta   90.00
_cell.angle_gamma   90.00
#
_symmetry.space_group_name_H-M   'P 1'
#
loop_
_entity.id
_entity.type
_entity.pdbx_description
1 polymer ?
#
loop_
_entity_poly.entity_id
_entity_poly.type
_entity_poly.pdbx_seq_one_letter_code
_entity_poly.pdbx_strand_id
1 'polypeptide(L)'
;MGKNKLARFAENKILPNVIQPTREDALQGFKLKGKWRENFFKNDNPIVLELGCGKGEYSVGLAKTFPEKNFIGIDIKGARFWFGAKEAVDSNMNNVAFLRSQIELVDHFFAENEVDEIWITFPDPQIKYRRTKHRLTHPDFLNRYKKFLKPGGIIHLKTDSEFLHGYTLGYLQGAGYEIISAHHDIYGAPEYDPDTEHLRDIKTYYEELFSAKGKTITYIKFRIS
;
A
#
# COMPACT_ATOMS: atom_id res chain seq x y z
N MET A 1 -9.13 8.94 -24.79
CA MET A 1 -8.50 8.63 -23.47
C MET A 1 -8.02 9.85 -22.66
N GLY A 2 -7.69 11.00 -23.28
CA GLY A 2 -7.17 12.18 -22.55
C GLY A 2 -8.19 13.03 -21.77
N LYS A 3 -9.41 13.23 -22.31
CA LYS A 3 -10.44 14.11 -21.68
C LYS A 3 -10.88 13.63 -20.30
N ASN A 4 -11.16 12.33 -20.14
CA ASN A 4 -11.58 11.77 -18.85
C ASN A 4 -10.46 11.80 -17.79
N LYS A 5 -9.19 11.79 -18.21
CA LYS A 5 -8.05 11.86 -17.28
C LYS A 5 -7.92 13.25 -16.65
N LEU A 6 -8.12 14.31 -17.43
CA LEU A 6 -8.10 15.69 -16.94
C LEU A 6 -9.27 15.96 -15.98
N ALA A 7 -10.47 15.45 -16.30
CA ALA A 7 -11.63 15.55 -15.43
C ALA A 7 -11.37 14.92 -14.05
N ARG A 8 -10.83 13.70 -14.00
CA ARG A 8 -10.47 13.03 -12.74
C ARG A 8 -9.45 13.81 -11.91
N PHE A 9 -8.48 14.44 -12.55
CA PHE A 9 -7.52 15.31 -11.83
C PHE A 9 -8.17 16.57 -11.28
N ALA A 10 -9.16 17.14 -11.99
CA ALA A 10 -9.92 18.28 -11.49
C ALA A 10 -10.73 17.89 -10.26
N GLU A 11 -11.41 16.74 -10.30
CA GLU A 11 -12.17 16.22 -9.16
C GLU A 11 -11.30 15.85 -7.95
N ASN A 12 -10.12 15.23 -8.17
CA ASN A 12 -9.17 14.96 -7.09
C ASN A 12 -8.76 16.21 -6.30
N LYS A 13 -8.92 17.43 -6.85
CA LYS A 13 -8.62 18.67 -6.11
C LYS A 13 -9.70 19.04 -5.09
N ILE A 14 -10.92 18.54 -5.28
CA ILE A 14 -12.08 18.87 -4.45
C ILE A 14 -12.54 17.70 -3.57
N LEU A 15 -12.07 16.47 -3.84
CA LEU A 15 -12.35 15.32 -2.99
C LEU A 15 -11.67 15.48 -1.63
N PRO A 16 -12.42 15.45 -0.50
CA PRO A 16 -11.87 15.74 0.82
C PRO A 16 -10.88 14.68 1.32
N ASN A 17 -10.96 13.46 0.79
CA ASN A 17 -10.09 12.34 1.11
C ASN A 17 -8.85 12.24 0.21
N VAL A 18 -8.58 13.23 -0.65
CA VAL A 18 -7.43 13.24 -1.55
C VAL A 18 -6.45 14.34 -1.15
N ILE A 19 -5.22 13.93 -0.79
CA ILE A 19 -4.13 14.83 -0.41
C ILE A 19 -3.08 14.84 -1.53
N GLN A 20 -2.75 16.01 -2.06
CA GLN A 20 -1.83 16.16 -3.20
C GLN A 20 -0.71 17.18 -2.92
N PRO A 21 0.21 16.88 -1.99
CA PRO A 21 1.31 17.77 -1.69
C PRO A 21 2.25 17.89 -2.89
N THR A 22 2.88 19.05 -3.03
CA THR A 22 4.05 19.20 -3.88
C THR A 22 5.25 18.48 -3.28
N ARG A 23 6.32 18.32 -4.07
CA ARG A 23 7.59 17.82 -3.54
C ARG A 23 8.16 18.74 -2.47
N GLU A 24 7.95 20.05 -2.62
CA GLU A 24 8.42 21.05 -1.65
C GLU A 24 7.68 20.89 -0.31
N ASP A 25 6.35 20.74 -0.34
CA ASP A 25 5.54 20.48 0.86
C ASP A 25 6.01 19.24 1.62
N ALA A 26 6.45 18.20 0.90
CA ALA A 26 7.00 17.00 1.51
C ALA A 26 8.33 17.29 2.23
N LEU A 27 9.23 18.03 1.57
CA LEU A 27 10.59 18.25 2.06
C LEU A 27 10.68 19.30 3.18
N GLN A 28 9.75 20.25 3.24
CA GLN A 28 9.74 21.35 4.22
C GLN A 28 8.94 21.05 5.51
N GLY A 29 8.54 19.79 5.71
CA GLY A 29 7.73 19.39 6.86
C GLY A 29 6.25 19.36 6.52
N PHE A 30 5.82 18.22 5.97
CA PHE A 30 4.44 18.02 5.56
C PHE A 30 3.46 18.16 6.74
N LYS A 31 2.40 18.95 6.54
CA LYS A 31 1.46 19.37 7.61
C LYS A 31 0.76 18.23 8.37
N LEU A 32 0.57 17.05 7.76
CA LEU A 32 -0.05 15.90 8.42
C LEU A 32 0.97 14.91 9.01
N LYS A 33 2.27 15.13 8.82
CA LYS A 33 3.30 14.27 9.41
C LYS A 33 3.17 14.28 10.95
N GLY A 34 2.94 13.11 11.55
CA GLY A 34 2.68 12.94 12.98
C GLY A 34 1.28 13.35 13.43
N LYS A 35 0.39 13.71 12.50
CA LYS A 35 -0.94 14.27 12.77
C LYS A 35 -2.03 13.64 11.92
N TRP A 36 -1.80 12.50 11.26
CA TRP A 36 -2.83 11.87 10.43
C TRP A 36 -4.06 11.47 11.23
N ARG A 37 -3.87 10.85 12.40
CA ARG A 37 -4.92 10.49 13.36
C ARG A 37 -5.72 11.71 13.82
N GLU A 38 -5.03 12.68 14.40
CA GLU A 38 -5.64 13.89 14.99
C GLU A 38 -6.28 14.82 13.94
N ASN A 39 -5.60 15.08 12.83
CA ASN A 39 -5.99 16.15 11.91
C ASN A 39 -6.80 15.68 10.70
N PHE A 40 -6.62 14.43 10.27
CA PHE A 40 -7.35 13.89 9.12
C PHE A 40 -8.44 12.89 9.54
N PHE A 41 -8.06 11.79 10.20
CA PHE A 41 -9.01 10.70 10.54
C PHE A 41 -9.91 10.99 11.74
N LYS A 42 -9.52 11.92 12.61
CA LYS A 42 -10.27 12.33 13.81
C LYS A 42 -10.52 11.17 14.79
N ASN A 43 -9.56 10.27 14.90
CA ASN A 43 -9.59 9.11 15.80
C ASN A 43 -8.15 8.62 16.07
N ASP A 44 -8.00 7.67 16.99
CA ASP A 44 -6.69 7.07 17.34
C ASP A 44 -6.45 5.69 16.72
N ASN A 45 -7.22 5.33 15.68
CA ASN A 45 -7.15 4.00 15.08
C ASN A 45 -5.78 3.75 14.38
N PRO A 46 -5.35 2.47 14.25
CA PRO A 46 -4.16 2.10 13.52
C PRO A 46 -4.14 2.65 12.09
N ILE A 47 -2.97 3.03 11.58
CA ILE A 47 -2.78 3.48 10.19
C ILE A 47 -2.12 2.37 9.37
N VAL A 48 -2.77 2.02 8.27
CA VAL A 48 -2.32 1.03 7.29
C VAL A 48 -2.06 1.73 5.96
N LEU A 49 -0.87 1.55 5.39
CA LEU A 49 -0.54 2.09 4.07
C LEU A 49 -0.73 1.06 2.97
N GLU A 50 -1.22 1.49 1.81
CA GLU A 50 -1.10 0.73 0.55
C GLU A 50 -0.14 1.47 -0.39
N LEU A 51 1.03 0.88 -0.66
CA LEU A 51 2.06 1.49 -1.50
C LEU A 51 1.90 1.07 -2.97
N GLY A 52 1.59 2.04 -3.83
CA GLY A 52 1.30 1.80 -5.24
C GLY A 52 -0.15 1.39 -5.46
N CYS A 53 -1.10 2.08 -4.83
CA CYS A 53 -2.49 1.64 -4.70
C CYS A 53 -3.30 1.57 -6.01
N GLY A 54 -2.76 2.06 -7.14
CA GLY A 54 -3.42 1.94 -8.43
C GLY A 54 -4.79 2.61 -8.44
N LYS A 55 -5.87 1.81 -8.51
CA LYS A 55 -7.26 2.32 -8.47
C LYS A 55 -7.78 2.59 -7.05
N GLY A 56 -7.06 2.18 -6.01
CA GLY A 56 -7.48 2.31 -4.62
C GLY A 56 -8.46 1.23 -4.15
N GLU A 57 -8.73 0.20 -4.97
CA GLU A 57 -9.69 -0.86 -4.67
C GLU A 57 -9.31 -1.63 -3.39
N TYR A 58 -8.02 -1.86 -3.15
CA TYR A 58 -7.57 -2.60 -1.98
C TYR A 58 -7.71 -1.77 -0.71
N SER A 59 -7.25 -0.52 -0.70
CA SER A 59 -7.48 0.43 0.40
C SER A 59 -8.96 0.57 0.76
N VAL A 60 -9.84 0.72 -0.24
CA VAL A 60 -11.29 0.81 -0.01
C VAL A 60 -11.86 -0.50 0.52
N GLY A 61 -11.49 -1.64 -0.06
CA GLY A 61 -11.95 -2.95 0.41
C GLY A 61 -11.53 -3.24 1.85
N LEU A 62 -10.28 -2.95 2.20
CA LEU A 62 -9.78 -3.13 3.56
C LEU A 62 -10.52 -2.22 4.54
N ALA A 63 -10.77 -0.98 4.17
CA ALA A 63 -11.47 -0.05 5.03
C ALA A 63 -12.95 -0.37 5.25
N LYS A 64 -13.60 -1.02 4.29
CA LYS A 64 -14.95 -1.57 4.47
C LYS A 64 -14.94 -2.75 5.44
N THR A 65 -13.89 -3.57 5.37
CA THR A 65 -13.75 -4.79 6.17
C THR A 65 -13.34 -4.49 7.61
N PHE A 66 -12.45 -3.50 7.79
CA PHE A 66 -11.85 -3.11 9.06
C PHE A 66 -12.15 -1.64 9.38
N PRO A 67 -13.40 -1.31 9.78
CA PRO A 67 -13.79 0.06 10.11
C PRO A 67 -13.00 0.66 11.29
N GLU A 68 -12.39 -0.19 12.12
CA GLU A 68 -11.52 0.17 13.24
C GLU A 68 -10.07 0.49 12.85
N LYS A 69 -9.74 0.47 11.56
CA LYS A 69 -8.43 0.88 11.02
C LYS A 69 -8.57 2.02 10.01
N ASN A 70 -7.54 2.84 9.90
CA ASN A 70 -7.40 3.91 8.92
C ASN A 70 -6.49 3.48 7.78
N PHE A 71 -6.90 3.73 6.54
CA PHE A 71 -6.18 3.31 5.34
C PHE A 71 -5.71 4.51 4.52
N ILE A 72 -4.47 4.48 4.05
CA ILE A 72 -3.91 5.50 3.15
C ILE A 72 -3.33 4.83 1.91
N GLY A 73 -4.01 5.02 0.77
CA GLY A 73 -3.49 4.58 -0.52
C GLY A 73 -2.53 5.62 -1.12
N ILE A 74 -1.32 5.21 -1.48
CA ILE A 74 -0.29 6.09 -2.04
C ILE A 74 0.02 5.73 -3.50
N ASP A 75 -0.15 6.67 -4.42
CA ASP A 75 0.27 6.51 -5.83
C ASP A 75 0.54 7.87 -6.49
N ILE A 76 1.58 7.95 -7.32
CA ILE A 76 1.90 9.16 -8.09
C ILE A 76 0.87 9.43 -9.21
N LYS A 77 0.24 8.38 -9.73
CA LYS A 77 -0.74 8.40 -10.84
C LYS A 77 -2.16 8.66 -10.32
N GLY A 78 -2.36 9.82 -9.70
CA GLY A 78 -3.63 10.13 -9.00
C GLY A 78 -4.94 10.00 -9.80
N ALA A 79 -4.90 10.12 -11.13
CA ALA A 79 -6.09 9.83 -11.96
C ALA A 79 -6.55 8.35 -11.92
N ARG A 80 -5.73 7.42 -11.40
CA ARG A 80 -6.10 6.01 -11.20
C ARG A 80 -6.89 5.84 -9.90
N PHE A 81 -6.37 6.34 -8.78
CA PHE A 81 -7.04 6.17 -7.49
C PHE A 81 -8.32 7.01 -7.35
N TRP A 82 -8.60 7.91 -8.30
CA TRP A 82 -9.85 8.68 -8.32
C TRP A 82 -11.08 7.77 -8.14
N PHE A 83 -11.06 6.55 -8.69
CA PHE A 83 -12.16 5.59 -8.51
C PHE A 83 -12.39 5.25 -7.04
N GLY A 84 -11.35 4.77 -6.32
CA GLY A 84 -11.45 4.47 -4.90
C GLY A 84 -11.72 5.71 -4.04
N ALA A 85 -11.13 6.86 -4.39
CA ALA A 85 -11.39 8.12 -3.68
C ALA A 85 -12.86 8.55 -3.80
N LYS A 86 -13.42 8.47 -5.01
CA LYS A 86 -14.81 8.80 -5.28
C LYS A 86 -15.76 7.82 -4.61
N GLU A 87 -15.49 6.52 -4.70
CA GLU A 87 -16.26 5.47 -4.04
C GLU A 87 -16.31 5.65 -2.51
N ALA A 88 -15.18 5.95 -1.88
CA ALA A 88 -15.10 6.19 -0.45
C ALA A 88 -15.96 7.41 -0.03
N VAL A 89 -15.92 8.50 -0.80
CA VAL A 89 -16.77 9.67 -0.54
C VAL A 89 -18.25 9.35 -0.74
N ASP A 90 -18.61 8.72 -1.86
CA ASP A 90 -20.00 8.39 -2.18
C ASP A 90 -20.59 7.37 -1.18
N SER A 91 -19.73 6.55 -0.55
CA SER A 91 -20.09 5.58 0.49
C SER A 91 -19.95 6.13 1.93
N ASN A 92 -19.66 7.42 2.11
CA ASN A 92 -19.45 8.08 3.42
C ASN A 92 -18.38 7.40 4.30
N MET A 93 -17.31 6.88 3.69
CA MET A 93 -16.20 6.27 4.40
C MET A 93 -15.25 7.33 4.93
N ASN A 94 -15.04 7.35 6.24
CA ASN A 94 -14.18 8.32 6.92
C ASN A 94 -12.80 7.77 7.29
N ASN A 95 -12.56 6.47 7.05
CA ASN A 95 -11.34 5.75 7.41
C ASN A 95 -10.43 5.45 6.20
N VAL A 96 -10.59 6.18 5.08
CA VAL A 96 -9.73 6.05 3.88
C VAL A 96 -9.27 7.41 3.37
N ALA A 97 -7.97 7.53 3.11
CA ALA A 97 -7.35 8.65 2.45
C ALA A 97 -6.54 8.20 1.23
N PHE A 98 -6.29 9.12 0.30
CA PHE A 98 -5.41 8.93 -0.84
C PHE A 98 -4.35 10.01 -0.88
N LEU A 99 -3.08 9.61 -0.90
CA LEU A 99 -1.93 10.51 -0.98
C LEU A 99 -1.29 10.41 -2.37
N ARG A 100 -1.32 11.52 -3.10
CA ARG A 100 -0.60 11.61 -4.38
C ARG A 100 0.85 11.98 -4.17
N SER A 101 1.73 10.98 -4.12
CA SER A 101 3.16 11.21 -4.01
C SER A 101 4.00 10.10 -4.64
N GLN A 102 5.29 10.38 -4.83
CA GLN A 102 6.31 9.36 -5.12
C GLN A 102 6.59 8.56 -3.85
N ILE A 103 6.64 7.23 -3.95
CA ILE A 103 6.90 6.36 -2.80
C ILE A 103 8.31 6.61 -2.23
N GLU A 104 9.24 7.09 -3.06
CA GLU A 104 10.58 7.54 -2.65
C GLU A 104 10.56 8.71 -1.65
N LEU A 105 9.42 9.36 -1.45
CA LEU A 105 9.25 10.43 -0.46
C LEU A 105 8.43 10.00 0.75
N VAL A 106 8.08 8.70 0.89
CA VAL A 106 7.14 8.22 1.91
C VAL A 106 7.52 8.62 3.33
N ASP A 107 8.82 8.63 3.67
CA ASP A 107 9.34 8.97 4.99
C ASP A 107 9.21 10.46 5.36
N HIS A 108 8.81 11.29 4.40
CA HIS A 108 8.49 12.70 4.63
C HIS A 108 7.03 12.95 5.03
N PHE A 109 6.15 11.96 4.89
CA PHE A 109 4.71 12.13 5.17
C PHE A 109 4.27 11.56 6.52
N PHE A 110 5.13 10.78 7.17
CA PHE A 110 4.83 10.09 8.42
C PHE A 110 5.93 10.32 9.46
N ALA A 111 5.53 10.47 10.72
CA ALA A 111 6.41 10.56 11.87
C ALA A 111 6.84 9.17 12.35
N GLU A 112 7.82 9.13 13.24
CA GLU A 112 8.26 7.89 13.88
C GLU A 112 7.07 7.20 14.56
N ASN A 113 6.95 5.88 14.37
CA ASN A 113 5.90 5.04 14.94
C ASN A 113 4.46 5.42 14.57
N GLU A 114 4.27 6.25 13.53
CA GLU A 114 2.93 6.69 13.13
C GLU A 114 2.16 5.61 12.36
N VAL A 115 2.85 4.70 11.67
CA VAL A 115 2.22 3.66 10.83
C VAL A 115 2.33 2.28 11.48
N ASP A 116 1.25 1.51 11.40
CA ASP A 116 1.13 0.18 12.00
C ASP A 116 1.46 -0.94 11.01
N GLU A 117 1.01 -0.79 9.76
CA GLU A 117 1.09 -1.84 8.73
C GLU A 117 1.34 -1.24 7.33
N ILE A 118 2.02 -2.00 6.47
CA ILE A 118 2.25 -1.64 5.07
C ILE A 118 1.82 -2.79 4.16
N TRP A 119 1.00 -2.48 3.18
CA TRP A 119 0.63 -3.36 2.08
C TRP A 119 1.31 -2.93 0.79
N ILE A 120 1.96 -3.89 0.14
CA ILE A 120 2.56 -3.78 -1.18
C ILE A 120 1.83 -4.77 -2.10
N THR A 121 0.87 -4.26 -2.86
CA THR A 121 -0.07 -5.07 -3.66
C THR A 121 0.25 -4.98 -5.15
N PHE A 122 0.59 -6.13 -5.74
CA PHE A 122 0.91 -6.30 -7.16
C PHE A 122 1.89 -5.24 -7.71
N PRO A 123 3.02 -4.97 -7.02
CA PRO A 123 3.98 -3.98 -7.48
C PRO A 123 4.65 -4.45 -8.78
N ASP A 124 5.14 -3.50 -9.59
CA ASP A 124 6.00 -3.84 -10.72
C ASP A 124 7.27 -4.57 -10.21
N PRO A 125 7.57 -5.79 -10.69
CA PRO A 125 8.68 -6.59 -10.18
C PRO A 125 10.07 -6.02 -10.49
N GLN A 126 10.18 -5.05 -11.40
CA GLN A 126 11.46 -4.42 -11.77
C GLN A 126 12.56 -5.46 -12.06
N ILE A 127 12.26 -6.40 -12.96
CA ILE A 127 13.10 -7.59 -13.24
C ILE A 127 14.53 -7.23 -13.66
N LYS A 128 14.69 -6.17 -14.47
CA LYS A 128 16.00 -5.74 -14.98
C LYS A 128 16.92 -5.34 -13.83
N TYR A 129 18.16 -5.85 -13.80
CA TYR A 129 19.14 -5.58 -12.75
C TYR A 129 19.34 -4.08 -12.43
N ARG A 130 19.45 -3.23 -13.47
CA ARG A 130 19.57 -1.76 -13.30
C ARG A 130 18.38 -1.11 -12.57
N ARG A 131 17.26 -1.83 -12.42
CA ARG A 131 16.02 -1.38 -11.78
C ARG A 131 15.82 -1.98 -10.39
N THR A 132 16.75 -2.78 -9.87
CA THR A 132 16.65 -3.42 -8.55
C THR A 132 16.31 -2.43 -7.43
N LYS A 133 16.91 -1.24 -7.44
CA LYS A 133 16.62 -0.15 -6.48
C LYS A 133 15.18 0.38 -6.48
N HIS A 134 14.38 0.05 -7.51
CA HIS A 134 12.99 0.46 -7.63
C HIS A 134 12.00 -0.61 -7.16
N ARG A 135 12.47 -1.78 -6.72
CA ARG A 135 11.61 -2.78 -6.07
C ARG A 135 11.17 -2.23 -4.72
N LEU A 136 9.89 -2.25 -4.41
CA LEU A 136 9.39 -1.71 -3.14
C LEU A 136 9.86 -2.53 -1.91
N THR A 137 10.39 -3.73 -2.13
CA THR A 137 11.04 -4.56 -1.11
C THR A 137 12.57 -4.46 -1.11
N HIS A 138 13.14 -3.53 -1.88
CA HIS A 138 14.58 -3.27 -1.88
C HIS A 138 15.04 -2.69 -0.52
N PRO A 139 16.27 -3.01 -0.05
CA PRO A 139 16.85 -2.46 1.18
C PRO A 139 16.59 -0.98 1.42
N ASP A 140 16.79 -0.14 0.40
CA ASP A 140 16.59 1.32 0.50
C ASP A 140 15.15 1.69 0.88
N PHE A 141 14.15 0.97 0.36
CA PHE A 141 12.75 1.19 0.71
C PHE A 141 12.45 0.68 2.11
N LEU A 142 12.92 -0.52 2.46
CA LEU A 142 12.73 -1.06 3.80
C LEU A 142 13.35 -0.14 4.87
N ASN A 143 14.55 0.39 4.62
CA ASN A 143 15.19 1.37 5.49
C ASN A 143 14.40 2.70 5.61
N ARG A 144 13.68 3.12 4.57
CA ARG A 144 12.75 4.25 4.67
C ARG A 144 11.56 3.91 5.54
N TYR A 145 10.99 2.70 5.38
CA TYR A 145 9.84 2.25 6.16
C TYR A 145 10.15 2.22 7.66
N LYS A 146 11.35 1.79 8.06
CA LYS A 146 11.79 1.80 9.47
C LYS A 146 11.71 3.18 10.15
N LYS A 147 11.75 4.28 9.41
CA LYS A 147 11.71 5.64 9.98
C LYS A 147 10.34 6.04 10.54
N PHE A 148 9.28 5.34 10.13
CA PHE A 148 7.91 5.70 10.48
C PHE A 148 7.01 4.52 10.84
N LEU A 149 7.38 3.30 10.44
CA LEU A 149 6.70 2.08 10.85
C LEU A 149 7.01 1.80 12.33
N LYS A 150 6.00 1.52 13.13
CA LYS A 150 6.17 1.20 14.55
C LYS A 150 7.01 -0.09 14.75
N PRO A 151 7.69 -0.25 15.91
CA PRO A 151 8.26 -1.52 16.32
C PRO A 151 7.24 -2.65 16.24
N GLY A 152 7.62 -3.78 15.64
CA GLY A 152 6.73 -4.91 15.43
C GLY A 152 5.70 -4.73 14.31
N GLY A 153 5.73 -3.60 13.58
CA GLY A 153 4.86 -3.32 12.44
C GLY A 153 5.05 -4.33 11.31
N ILE A 154 3.96 -4.63 10.60
CA ILE A 154 3.90 -5.72 9.64
C ILE A 154 3.95 -5.18 8.22
N ILE A 155 4.72 -5.85 7.36
CA ILE A 155 4.74 -5.60 5.92
C ILE A 155 4.18 -6.82 5.19
N HIS A 156 3.27 -6.54 4.27
CA HIS A 156 2.61 -7.52 3.42
C HIS A 156 3.03 -7.30 1.97
N LEU A 157 3.56 -8.34 1.33
CA LEU A 157 3.75 -8.37 -0.12
C LEU A 157 2.73 -9.36 -0.71
N LYS A 158 1.83 -8.88 -1.55
CA LYS A 158 0.92 -9.72 -2.37
C LYS A 158 1.29 -9.52 -3.84
N THR A 159 1.66 -10.57 -4.57
CA THR A 159 2.19 -10.41 -5.95
C THR A 159 1.95 -11.65 -6.83
N ASP A 160 1.79 -11.43 -8.13
CA ASP A 160 1.74 -12.45 -9.20
C ASP A 160 3.13 -12.75 -9.81
N SER A 161 4.19 -12.18 -9.23
CA SER A 161 5.56 -12.30 -9.72
C SER A 161 6.38 -13.21 -8.81
N GLU A 162 6.57 -14.46 -9.24
CA GLU A 162 7.49 -15.42 -8.60
C GLU A 162 8.89 -14.85 -8.42
N PHE A 163 9.37 -14.07 -9.41
CA PHE A 163 10.66 -13.39 -9.33
C PHE A 163 10.74 -12.44 -8.14
N LEU A 164 9.71 -11.60 -7.95
CA LEU A 164 9.71 -10.63 -6.86
C LEU A 164 9.53 -11.32 -5.51
N HIS A 165 8.70 -12.37 -5.47
CA HIS A 165 8.51 -13.21 -4.30
C HIS A 165 9.85 -13.82 -3.84
N GLY A 166 10.53 -14.54 -4.74
CA GLY A 166 11.82 -15.17 -4.45
C GLY A 166 12.93 -14.16 -4.11
N TYR A 167 12.99 -13.04 -4.83
CA TYR A 167 13.92 -11.94 -4.49
C TYR A 167 13.68 -11.43 -3.06
N THR A 168 12.41 -11.19 -2.70
CA THR A 168 12.05 -10.66 -1.38
C THR A 168 12.39 -11.67 -0.29
N LEU A 169 11.97 -12.94 -0.42
CA LEU A 169 12.31 -13.99 0.55
C LEU A 169 13.81 -14.13 0.76
N GLY A 170 14.58 -14.23 -0.33
CA GLY A 170 16.03 -14.38 -0.26
C GLY A 170 16.70 -13.19 0.43
N TYR A 171 16.26 -11.96 0.15
CA TYR A 171 16.78 -10.78 0.83
C TYR A 171 16.40 -10.75 2.30
N LEU A 172 15.13 -11.01 2.65
CA LEU A 172 14.66 -11.00 4.03
C LEU A 172 15.42 -12.01 4.90
N GLN A 173 15.56 -13.24 4.40
CA GLN A 173 16.32 -14.29 5.07
C GLN A 173 17.80 -13.92 5.21
N GLY A 174 18.43 -13.42 4.14
CA GLY A 174 19.84 -13.02 4.16
C GLY A 174 20.13 -11.82 5.08
N ALA A 175 19.15 -10.94 5.31
CA ALA A 175 19.25 -9.81 6.21
C ALA A 175 18.82 -10.11 7.65
N GLY A 176 18.35 -11.34 7.94
CA GLY A 176 17.91 -11.74 9.28
C GLY A 176 16.57 -11.14 9.72
N TYR A 177 15.72 -10.72 8.78
CA TYR A 177 14.37 -10.25 9.09
C TYR A 177 13.43 -11.41 9.42
N GLU A 178 12.48 -11.18 10.33
CA GLU A 178 11.46 -12.16 10.69
C GLU A 178 10.45 -12.31 9.54
N ILE A 179 10.39 -13.50 8.97
CA ILE A 179 9.35 -13.91 8.02
C ILE A 179 8.26 -14.62 8.83
N ILE A 180 7.09 -14.00 8.95
CA ILE A 180 5.95 -14.54 9.70
C ILE A 180 5.28 -15.66 8.90
N SER A 181 5.00 -15.41 7.62
CA SER A 181 4.45 -16.41 6.70
C SER A 181 4.81 -16.10 5.25
N ALA A 182 4.89 -17.14 4.43
CA ALA A 182 5.18 -17.05 3.00
C ALA A 182 4.41 -18.14 2.25
N HIS A 183 3.49 -17.72 1.38
CA HIS A 183 2.67 -18.63 0.58
C HIS A 183 3.00 -18.44 -0.89
N HIS A 184 3.31 -19.54 -1.57
CA HIS A 184 3.61 -19.56 -3.00
C HIS A 184 2.34 -19.69 -3.85
N ASP A 185 1.20 -20.04 -3.23
CA ASP A 185 -0.11 -20.05 -3.87
C ASP A 185 -1.20 -19.80 -2.83
N ILE A 186 -1.73 -18.57 -2.78
CA ILE A 186 -2.78 -18.23 -1.83
C ILE A 186 -4.16 -18.74 -2.25
N TYR A 187 -4.36 -19.31 -3.44
CA TYR A 187 -5.67 -19.80 -3.90
C TYR A 187 -5.74 -21.33 -4.04
N GLY A 188 -4.62 -21.97 -4.41
CA GLY A 188 -4.53 -23.41 -4.62
C GLY A 188 -3.88 -24.18 -3.47
N ALA A 189 -3.18 -23.53 -2.54
CA ALA A 189 -2.61 -24.23 -1.39
C ALA A 189 -3.67 -24.48 -0.28
N PRO A 190 -3.73 -25.69 0.30
CA PRO A 190 -4.58 -26.01 1.45
C PRO A 190 -4.11 -25.33 2.76
N GLU A 191 -2.92 -24.72 2.75
CA GLU A 191 -2.40 -23.90 3.85
C GLU A 191 -3.18 -22.59 3.94
N TYR A 192 -4.32 -22.64 4.62
CA TYR A 192 -5.02 -21.46 5.11
C TYR A 192 -4.44 -21.09 6.46
N ASP A 193 -3.72 -19.97 6.54
CA ASP A 193 -3.36 -19.34 7.80
C ASP A 193 -4.59 -18.58 8.34
N PRO A 194 -5.20 -19.00 9.46
CA PRO A 194 -6.35 -18.31 10.04
C PRO A 194 -6.04 -16.85 10.41
N ASP A 195 -4.77 -16.48 10.63
CA ASP A 195 -4.35 -15.09 10.92
C ASP A 195 -4.17 -14.22 9.65
N THR A 196 -4.61 -14.73 8.50
CA THR A 196 -4.73 -14.00 7.22
C THR A 196 -6.18 -13.90 6.75
N GLU A 197 -7.12 -13.89 7.70
CA GLU A 197 -8.53 -13.56 7.46
C GLU A 197 -8.61 -12.30 6.58
N HIS A 198 -9.41 -12.36 5.51
CA HIS A 198 -9.56 -11.32 4.47
C HIS A 198 -8.48 -11.18 3.39
N LEU A 199 -7.37 -11.95 3.41
CA LEU A 199 -6.36 -11.93 2.33
C LEU A 199 -6.94 -12.25 0.94
N ARG A 200 -7.98 -13.09 0.91
CA ARG A 200 -8.69 -13.54 -0.30
C ARG A 200 -9.98 -12.75 -0.59
N ASP A 201 -10.47 -11.99 0.37
CA ASP A 201 -11.80 -11.37 0.29
C ASP A 201 -11.78 -10.10 -0.55
N ILE A 202 -10.64 -9.40 -0.53
CA ILE A 202 -10.45 -8.18 -1.31
C ILE A 202 -9.72 -8.54 -2.59
N LYS A 203 -10.50 -8.75 -3.65
CA LYS A 203 -9.99 -8.96 -5.00
C LYS A 203 -9.89 -7.62 -5.72
N THR A 204 -8.68 -7.28 -6.12
CA THR A 204 -8.47 -6.10 -6.98
C THR A 204 -8.80 -6.45 -8.44
N TYR A 205 -9.07 -5.44 -9.27
CA TYR A 205 -9.22 -5.63 -10.72
C TYR A 205 -7.99 -6.33 -11.34
N TYR A 206 -6.80 -6.06 -10.80
CA TYR A 206 -5.56 -6.70 -11.23
C TYR A 206 -5.54 -8.19 -10.92
N GLU A 207 -5.98 -8.56 -9.72
CA GLU A 207 -6.05 -9.93 -9.24
C GLU A 207 -7.02 -10.78 -10.09
N GLU A 208 -8.20 -10.23 -10.42
CA GLU A 208 -9.14 -10.88 -11.34
C GLU A 208 -8.53 -11.11 -12.73
N LEU A 209 -7.83 -10.09 -13.27
CA LEU A 209 -7.21 -10.17 -14.60
C LEU A 209 -6.09 -11.22 -14.68
N PHE A 210 -5.34 -11.41 -13.59
CA PHE A 210 -4.23 -12.37 -13.53
C PHE A 210 -4.68 -13.79 -13.17
N SER A 211 -5.67 -13.92 -12.28
CA SER A 211 -6.31 -15.21 -12.00
C SER A 211 -6.93 -15.80 -13.28
N ALA A 212 -7.58 -14.97 -14.11
CA ALA A 212 -8.10 -15.38 -15.42
C ALA A 212 -7.01 -15.85 -16.41
N LYS A 213 -5.73 -15.55 -16.16
CA LYS A 213 -4.58 -15.99 -16.96
C LYS A 213 -3.85 -17.19 -16.36
N GLY A 214 -4.40 -17.80 -15.32
CA GLY A 214 -3.81 -18.97 -14.64
C GLY A 214 -2.53 -18.65 -13.88
N LYS A 215 -2.28 -17.37 -13.55
CA LYS A 215 -1.11 -17.00 -12.73
C LYS A 215 -1.40 -17.22 -11.25
N THR A 216 -0.45 -17.87 -10.59
CA THR A 216 -0.45 -18.05 -9.14
C THR A 216 -0.20 -16.72 -8.44
N ILE A 217 -0.94 -16.49 -7.35
CA ILE A 217 -0.75 -15.31 -6.51
C ILE A 217 -0.04 -15.75 -5.24
N THR A 218 1.03 -15.05 -4.93
CA THR A 218 1.90 -15.34 -3.79
C THR A 218 1.76 -14.25 -2.73
N TYR A 219 2.14 -14.58 -1.51
CA TYR A 219 2.07 -13.67 -0.36
C TYR A 219 3.25 -13.85 0.59
N ILE A 220 3.74 -12.76 1.17
CA ILE A 220 4.73 -12.75 2.25
C ILE A 220 4.28 -11.77 3.32
N LYS A 221 4.31 -12.20 4.58
CA LYS A 221 4.10 -11.37 5.79
C LYS A 221 5.40 -11.37 6.59
N PHE A 222 5.94 -10.19 6.89
CA PHE A 222 7.24 -10.08 7.54
C PHE A 222 7.37 -8.80 8.38
N ARG A 223 8.39 -8.76 9.26
CA ARG A 223 8.76 -7.59 10.06
C ARG A 223 10.17 -7.13 9.72
N ILE A 224 10.43 -5.83 9.93
CA ILE A 224 11.74 -5.22 9.65
C ILE A 224 12.38 -4.52 10.86
N SER A 225 11.75 -4.65 12.02
CA SER A 225 12.17 -4.12 13.32
C SER A 225 11.79 -5.09 14.43
#